data_AF-A0A843WXU6-F1
#
_entry.id   AF-A0A843WXU6-F1
#
_cell.length_a   1.000
_cell.length_b   1.000
_cell.length_c   1.000
_cell.angle_alpha   90.00
_cell.angle_beta   90.00
_cell.angle_gamma   90.00
#
_symmetry.space_group_name_H-M   'P 1'
#
loop_
_entity.id
_entity.type
_entity.pdbx_description
1 polymer ?
#
loop_
_entity_poly.entity_id
_entity_poly.type
_entity_poly.pdbx_seq_one_letter_code
_entity_poly.pdbx_strand_id
1 'polypeptide(L)'
;MNTIMLHCRVVHFVITEPLERLLLCVYWVGIICASVVRFYNISKHSKIERILLRKYYHLVAVLMFLPAVLLQPKFLDLAFGAALAVFLTLEMIRVSKPPCDANYMVKMTLDYEKVLQGTDLPSFLFALLAPESLFLALDFLVWKIWPLGHVVHEFMNAFTDHRDSDVLIVSHFSLLLGCALPKWLSLGLNDRPLVPFAGILSLGIGDTMASVVGHKYGVLRWSKSGKKTIEGTAAGITSVLVMCSVLLPLMASTGYILSQHWLSLLLAVTVSGLLEAYTTQLDNAFIPLVFYSLLCL
;
A
#
# COMPACT_ATOMS: atom_id res chain seq x y z
N MET A 1 -12.15 19.67 -23.23
CA MET A 1 -12.72 20.55 -22.18
C MET A 1 -12.66 19.91 -20.78
N ASN A 2 -12.99 18.62 -20.62
CA ASN A 2 -12.94 17.93 -19.32
C ASN A 2 -11.54 17.78 -18.70
N THR A 3 -10.51 17.49 -19.50
CA THR A 3 -9.14 17.26 -18.98
C THR A 3 -8.51 18.53 -18.39
N ILE A 4 -8.69 19.67 -19.07
CA ILE A 4 -8.17 20.96 -18.60
C ILE A 4 -8.89 21.40 -17.32
N MET A 5 -10.21 21.19 -17.23
CA MET A 5 -10.95 21.43 -16.00
C MET A 5 -10.49 20.53 -14.84
N LEU A 6 -10.18 19.26 -15.12
CA LEU A 6 -9.67 18.34 -14.10
C LEU A 6 -8.30 18.80 -13.56
N HIS A 7 -7.39 19.20 -14.44
CA HIS A 7 -6.08 19.73 -14.04
C HIS A 7 -6.22 21.01 -13.22
N CYS A 8 -7.06 21.96 -13.65
CA CYS A 8 -7.35 23.16 -12.88
C CYS A 8 -7.95 22.84 -11.50
N ARG A 9 -8.83 21.83 -11.39
CA ARG A 9 -9.40 21.41 -10.10
C ARG A 9 -8.36 20.80 -9.16
N VAL A 10 -7.43 19.99 -9.68
CA VAL A 10 -6.34 19.42 -8.87
C VAL A 10 -5.39 20.51 -8.40
N VAL A 11 -4.98 21.41 -9.30
CA VAL A 11 -4.10 22.54 -8.96
C VAL A 11 -4.78 23.46 -7.94
N HIS A 12 -6.03 23.81 -8.17
CA HIS A 12 -6.82 24.60 -7.22
C HIS A 12 -6.92 23.89 -5.88
N PHE A 13 -7.26 22.59 -5.85
CA PHE A 13 -7.33 21.79 -4.63
C PHE A 13 -6.01 21.86 -3.85
N VAL A 14 -4.87 21.60 -4.50
CA VAL A 14 -3.54 21.66 -3.86
C VAL A 14 -3.24 23.04 -3.27
N ILE A 15 -3.68 24.12 -3.92
CA ILE A 15 -3.38 25.50 -3.51
C ILE A 15 -4.39 26.06 -2.49
N THR A 16 -5.57 25.46 -2.31
CA THR A 16 -6.64 26.04 -1.46
C THR A 16 -6.28 26.06 0.03
N GLU A 17 -5.65 25.00 0.54
CA GLU A 17 -5.20 24.89 1.95
C GLU A 17 -3.69 24.62 1.98
N PRO A 18 -2.86 25.61 1.62
CA PRO A 18 -1.46 25.36 1.33
C PRO A 18 -0.66 25.02 2.58
N LEU A 19 -0.99 25.62 3.73
CA LEU A 19 -0.21 25.45 4.96
C LEU A 19 -0.32 24.04 5.54
N GLU A 20 -1.53 23.51 5.72
CA GLU A 20 -1.70 22.17 6.31
C GLU A 20 -1.10 21.07 5.42
N ARG A 21 -1.29 21.19 4.11
CA ARG A 21 -0.74 20.24 3.13
C ARG A 21 0.77 20.34 3.04
N LEU A 22 1.32 21.55 3.05
CA LEU A 22 2.76 21.77 3.08
C LEU A 22 3.37 21.23 4.38
N LEU A 23 2.74 21.46 5.53
CA LEU A 23 3.18 20.91 6.82
C LEU A 23 3.17 19.38 6.80
N LEU A 24 2.15 18.76 6.21
CA LEU A 24 2.10 17.31 6.04
C LEU A 24 3.22 16.80 5.11
N CYS A 25 3.50 17.50 4.01
CA CYS A 25 4.63 17.18 3.14
C CYS A 25 5.97 17.31 3.86
N VAL A 26 6.19 18.39 4.62
CA VAL A 26 7.40 18.60 5.44
C VAL A 26 7.52 17.49 6.49
N TYR A 27 6.42 17.11 7.14
CA TYR A 27 6.36 15.99 8.07
C TYR A 27 6.78 14.67 7.39
N TRP A 28 6.22 14.35 6.23
CA TRP A 28 6.60 13.15 5.47
C TRP A 28 8.07 13.14 5.08
N VAL A 29 8.60 14.25 4.56
CA VAL A 29 10.03 14.38 4.24
C VAL A 29 10.87 14.17 5.50
N GLY A 30 10.48 14.75 6.63
CA GLY A 30 11.16 14.55 7.91
C GLY A 30 11.18 13.08 8.35
N ILE A 31 10.05 12.37 8.26
CA ILE A 31 9.95 10.94 8.57
C ILE A 31 10.83 10.11 7.63
N ILE A 32 10.80 10.39 6.32
CA ILE A 32 11.61 9.69 5.33
C ILE A 32 13.10 9.92 5.63
N CYS A 33 13.54 11.17 5.77
CA CYS A 33 14.94 11.49 6.08
C CYS A 33 15.40 10.83 7.38
N ALA A 34 14.61 10.93 8.45
CA ALA A 34 14.92 10.28 9.72
C ALA A 34 14.98 8.76 9.58
N SER A 35 14.08 8.16 8.79
CA SER A 35 14.06 6.71 8.57
C SER A 35 15.26 6.21 7.78
N VAL A 36 15.69 6.94 6.74
CA VAL A 36 16.88 6.63 5.94
C VAL A 36 18.15 6.77 6.78
N VAL A 37 18.29 7.86 7.55
CA VAL A 37 19.45 8.08 8.44
C VAL A 37 19.52 6.97 9.50
N ARG A 38 18.38 6.65 10.12
CA ARG A 38 18.31 5.59 11.12
C ARG A 38 18.64 4.23 10.50
N PHE A 39 18.08 3.92 9.34
CA PHE A 39 18.39 2.70 8.59
C PHE A 39 19.88 2.58 8.28
N TYR A 40 20.50 3.65 7.78
CA TYR A 40 21.92 3.67 7.47
C TYR A 40 22.78 3.41 8.71
N ASN A 41 22.47 4.07 9.83
CA ASN A 41 23.18 3.89 11.09
C ASN A 41 23.02 2.47 11.63
N ILE A 42 21.81 1.93 11.56
CA ILE A 42 21.46 0.58 12.00
C ILE A 42 22.17 -0.49 11.15
N SER A 43 22.17 -0.32 9.82
CA SER A 43 22.83 -1.22 8.86
C SER A 43 24.35 -1.28 9.11
N LYS A 44 24.96 -0.14 9.47
CA LYS A 44 26.39 -0.05 9.77
C LYS A 44 26.78 -0.78 11.06
N HIS A 45 25.89 -0.82 12.05
CA HIS A 45 26.20 -1.32 13.40
C HIS A 45 25.63 -2.71 13.71
N SER A 46 24.81 -3.34 12.86
CA SER A 46 24.26 -4.68 13.14
C SER A 46 23.84 -5.48 11.91
N LYS A 47 24.12 -6.80 11.92
CA LYS A 47 23.47 -7.78 11.05
C LYS A 47 22.03 -7.99 11.52
N ILE A 48 21.13 -7.06 11.19
CA ILE A 48 19.71 -7.22 11.51
C ILE A 48 19.07 -8.24 10.59
N GLU A 49 18.22 -9.08 11.18
CA GLU A 49 17.42 -10.02 10.43
C GLU A 49 16.50 -9.28 9.45
N ARG A 50 16.49 -9.70 8.18
CA ARG A 50 15.64 -9.14 7.12
C ARG A 50 14.15 -9.05 7.52
N ILE A 51 13.71 -9.93 8.43
CA ILE A 51 12.34 -9.94 8.96
C ILE A 51 12.04 -8.65 9.74
N LEU A 52 12.92 -8.27 10.68
CA LEU A 52 12.75 -7.04 11.47
C LEU A 52 12.81 -5.80 10.59
N LEU A 53 13.64 -5.85 9.55
CA LEU A 53 13.75 -4.76 8.59
C LEU A 53 12.46 -4.53 7.80
N ARG A 54 11.79 -5.61 7.36
CA ARG A 54 10.48 -5.49 6.71
C ARG A 54 9.48 -4.79 7.62
N LYS A 55 9.40 -5.20 8.89
CA LYS A 55 8.46 -4.63 9.86
C LYS A 55 8.79 -3.18 10.22
N TYR A 56 10.06 -2.80 10.15
CA TYR A 56 10.46 -1.39 10.24
C TYR A 56 9.80 -0.52 9.17
N TYR A 57 9.79 -0.97 7.90
CA TYR A 57 9.10 -0.23 6.83
C TYR A 57 7.57 -0.21 7.01
N HIS A 58 6.97 -1.27 7.56
CA HIS A 58 5.54 -1.27 7.88
C HIS A 58 5.23 -0.22 8.96
N LEU A 59 6.10 -0.07 9.96
CA LEU A 59 5.97 0.99 10.97
C LEU A 59 6.16 2.39 10.38
N VAL A 60 7.11 2.58 9.45
CA VAL A 60 7.27 3.86 8.73
C VAL A 60 6.01 4.19 7.95
N ALA A 61 5.39 3.21 7.29
CA ALA A 61 4.12 3.39 6.59
C ALA A 61 2.99 3.82 7.54
N VAL A 62 2.90 3.23 8.74
CA VAL A 62 1.95 3.70 9.78
C VAL A 62 2.19 5.16 10.13
N LEU A 63 3.43 5.55 10.40
CA LEU A 63 3.78 6.92 10.77
C LEU A 63 3.46 7.91 9.65
N MET A 64 3.63 7.52 8.39
CA MET A 64 3.30 8.38 7.25
C MET A 64 1.78 8.47 7.01
N PHE A 65 1.08 7.34 6.99
CA PHE A 65 -0.30 7.27 6.50
C PHE A 65 -1.34 7.54 7.59
N LEU A 66 -1.12 7.07 8.82
CA LEU A 66 -2.10 7.23 9.92
C LEU A 66 -2.47 8.71 10.20
N PRO A 67 -1.51 9.63 10.42
CA PRO A 67 -1.85 11.04 10.62
C PRO A 67 -2.43 11.68 9.37
N ALA A 68 -1.99 11.26 8.17
CA ALA A 68 -2.52 11.79 6.92
C ALA A 68 -3.99 11.42 6.67
N VAL A 69 -4.42 10.21 7.07
CA VAL A 69 -5.83 9.82 7.01
C VAL A 69 -6.68 10.72 7.92
N LEU A 70 -6.16 11.07 9.10
CA LEU A 70 -6.88 11.87 10.10
C LEU A 70 -6.94 13.36 9.75
N LEU A 71 -5.82 13.93 9.26
CA LEU A 71 -5.70 15.36 9.01
C LEU A 71 -6.23 15.76 7.63
N GLN A 72 -5.81 15.05 6.57
CA GLN A 72 -6.05 15.46 5.18
C GLN A 72 -6.36 14.23 4.29
N PRO A 73 -7.51 13.55 4.49
CA PRO A 73 -7.83 12.28 3.84
C PRO A 73 -7.86 12.35 2.30
N LYS A 74 -8.39 13.44 1.73
CA LYS A 74 -8.47 13.65 0.27
C LYS A 74 -7.10 13.86 -0.37
N PHE A 75 -6.18 14.51 0.35
CA PHE A 75 -4.81 14.71 -0.13
C PHE A 75 -4.03 13.39 -0.10
N LEU A 76 -4.26 12.56 0.92
CA LEU A 76 -3.69 11.22 0.98
C LEU A 76 -4.16 10.33 -0.19
N ASP A 77 -5.42 10.42 -0.62
CA ASP A 77 -5.90 9.65 -1.79
C ASP A 77 -5.13 10.00 -3.06
N LEU A 78 -4.87 11.31 -3.28
CA LEU A 78 -4.05 11.79 -4.38
C LEU A 78 -2.60 11.29 -4.25
N ALA A 79 -2.03 11.32 -3.05
CA ALA A 79 -0.67 10.86 -2.78
C ALA A 79 -0.52 9.34 -3.01
N PHE A 80 -1.51 8.52 -2.60
CA PHE A 80 -1.53 7.09 -2.89
C PHE A 80 -1.59 6.80 -4.38
N GLY A 81 -2.46 7.50 -5.13
CA GLY A 81 -2.54 7.36 -6.59
C GLY A 81 -1.22 7.74 -7.28
N ALA A 82 -0.63 8.86 -6.88
CA ALA A 82 0.67 9.30 -7.40
C ALA A 82 1.80 8.30 -7.08
N ALA A 83 1.86 7.81 -5.84
CA ALA A 83 2.85 6.82 -5.42
C ALA A 83 2.70 5.51 -6.21
N LEU A 84 1.48 4.99 -6.37
CA LEU A 84 1.21 3.79 -7.18
C LEU A 84 1.62 4.00 -8.64
N ALA A 85 1.33 5.16 -9.22
CA ALA A 85 1.77 5.49 -10.59
C ALA A 85 3.30 5.51 -10.71
N VAL A 86 4.01 6.07 -9.74
CA VAL A 86 5.49 6.06 -9.70
C VAL A 86 6.01 4.62 -9.57
N PHE A 87 5.47 3.81 -8.65
CA PHE A 87 5.89 2.41 -8.48
C PHE A 87 5.65 1.58 -9.74
N LEU A 88 4.49 1.74 -10.38
CA LEU A 88 4.18 1.08 -11.65
C LEU A 88 5.14 1.53 -12.75
N THR A 89 5.44 2.83 -12.85
CA THR A 89 6.39 3.35 -13.83
C THR A 89 7.78 2.77 -13.61
N LEU A 90 8.26 2.70 -12.36
CA LEU A 90 9.55 2.09 -12.03
C LEU A 90 9.60 0.60 -12.35
N GLU A 91 8.52 -0.14 -12.09
CA GLU A 91 8.41 -1.55 -12.46
C GLU A 91 8.42 -1.73 -13.98
N MET A 92 7.70 -0.90 -14.72
CA MET A 92 7.72 -0.92 -16.19
C MET A 92 9.13 -0.65 -16.74
N ILE A 93 9.86 0.31 -16.16
CA ILE A 93 11.26 0.58 -16.52
C ILE A 93 12.15 -0.64 -16.21
N ARG A 94 11.93 -1.31 -15.06
CA ARG A 94 12.69 -2.50 -14.64
C ARG A 94 12.48 -3.70 -15.56
N VAL A 95 11.23 -3.95 -15.96
CA VAL A 95 10.81 -5.14 -16.74
C VAL A 95 11.02 -4.95 -18.23
N SER A 96 11.10 -3.71 -18.69
CA SER A 96 11.43 -3.42 -20.08
C SER A 96 12.69 -4.19 -20.49
N LYS A 97 12.72 -4.66 -21.73
CA LYS A 97 13.90 -5.24 -22.38
C LYS A 97 14.29 -4.33 -23.54
N PRO A 98 15.56 -4.30 -23.97
CA PRO A 98 15.90 -3.53 -25.16
C PRO A 98 15.16 -4.20 -26.32
N PRO A 99 14.45 -3.45 -27.18
CA PRO A 99 13.89 -4.05 -28.38
C PRO A 99 15.06 -4.48 -29.26
N CYS A 100 15.27 -5.79 -29.40
CA CYS A 100 16.27 -6.32 -30.33
C CYS A 100 15.83 -6.18 -31.80
N ASP A 101 14.59 -5.76 -32.09
CA ASP A 101 14.15 -5.54 -33.48
C ASP A 101 12.91 -4.63 -33.56
N ALA A 102 12.91 -3.65 -34.47
CA ALA A 102 11.79 -2.73 -34.71
C ALA A 102 10.51 -3.47 -35.16
N ASN A 103 10.68 -4.67 -35.73
CA ASN A 103 9.59 -5.55 -36.15
C ASN A 103 8.77 -6.11 -34.97
N TYR A 104 9.34 -6.20 -33.77
CA TYR A 104 8.62 -6.69 -32.59
C TYR A 104 7.58 -5.66 -32.08
N MET A 105 7.87 -4.36 -32.23
CA MET A 105 6.98 -3.27 -31.85
C MET A 105 5.71 -3.26 -32.70
N VAL A 106 5.84 -3.38 -34.02
CA VAL A 106 4.71 -3.42 -34.96
C VAL A 106 3.81 -4.64 -34.68
N LYS A 107 4.42 -5.78 -34.38
CA LYS A 107 3.68 -7.01 -34.05
C LYS A 107 2.89 -6.88 -32.75
N MET A 108 3.47 -6.26 -31.73
CA MET A 108 2.79 -6.03 -30.45
C MET A 108 1.63 -5.03 -30.62
N THR A 109 1.79 -3.94 -31.37
CA THR A 109 0.68 -3.02 -31.65
C THR A 109 -0.49 -3.71 -32.37
N LEU A 110 -0.18 -4.58 -33.35
CA LEU A 110 -1.19 -5.35 -34.09
C LEU A 110 -1.87 -6.44 -33.25
N ASP A 111 -1.14 -7.09 -32.33
CA ASP A 111 -1.70 -8.11 -31.45
C ASP A 111 -2.61 -7.48 -30.38
N TYR A 112 -2.31 -6.27 -29.90
CA TYR A 112 -3.20 -5.50 -29.01
C TYR A 112 -4.48 -5.04 -29.71
N GLU A 113 -4.39 -4.58 -30.96
CA GLU A 113 -5.56 -4.17 -31.76
C GLU A 113 -6.54 -5.34 -32.01
N LYS A 114 -6.02 -6.56 -32.16
CA LYS A 114 -6.83 -7.79 -32.27
C LYS A 114 -7.52 -8.19 -30.96
N VAL A 115 -6.89 -7.96 -29.81
CA VAL A 115 -7.48 -8.27 -28.50
C VAL A 115 -8.62 -7.29 -28.17
N LEU A 116 -8.48 -6.03 -28.56
CA LEU A 116 -9.51 -4.98 -28.37
C LEU A 116 -10.78 -5.20 -29.21
N GLN A 117 -10.69 -5.89 -30.34
CA GLN A 117 -11.85 -6.21 -31.19
C GLN A 117 -12.67 -7.42 -30.69
N GLY A 118 -12.22 -8.11 -29.64
CA GLY A 118 -12.79 -9.41 -29.22
C GLY A 118 -13.60 -9.45 -27.92
N THR A 119 -13.79 -8.33 -27.19
CA THR A 119 -14.41 -8.37 -25.85
C THR A 119 -15.53 -7.36 -25.66
N ASP A 120 -16.78 -7.85 -25.57
CA ASP A 120 -17.98 -7.10 -25.16
C ASP A 120 -17.98 -6.87 -23.63
N LEU A 121 -17.19 -5.91 -23.13
CA LEU A 121 -17.15 -5.56 -21.71
C LEU A 121 -17.79 -4.18 -21.45
N PRO A 122 -18.60 -4.00 -20.39
CA PRO A 122 -19.33 -2.76 -20.13
C PRO A 122 -18.43 -1.51 -20.02
N SER A 123 -18.94 -0.40 -20.57
CA SER A 123 -18.29 0.90 -20.78
C SER A 123 -17.69 1.57 -19.53
N PHE A 124 -18.08 1.14 -18.32
CA PHE A 124 -17.48 1.63 -17.07
C PHE A 124 -16.06 1.08 -16.81
N LEU A 125 -15.77 -0.15 -17.28
CA LEU A 125 -14.44 -0.76 -17.18
C LEU A 125 -13.48 -0.18 -18.24
N PHE A 126 -14.04 0.24 -19.38
CA PHE A 126 -13.34 0.98 -20.44
C PHE A 126 -12.88 2.38 -19.98
N ALA A 127 -13.67 3.04 -19.12
CA ALA A 127 -13.31 4.34 -18.55
C ALA A 127 -12.20 4.25 -17.47
N LEU A 128 -12.07 3.10 -16.79
CA LEU A 128 -10.99 2.83 -15.83
C LEU A 128 -9.67 2.47 -16.54
N LEU A 129 -9.75 1.98 -17.78
CA LEU A 129 -8.64 1.71 -18.70
C LEU A 129 -8.32 2.89 -19.63
N ALA A 130 -8.89 4.07 -19.41
CA ALA A 130 -8.36 5.28 -20.02
C ALA A 130 -7.01 5.57 -19.33
N PRO A 131 -5.93 5.01 -19.90
CA PRO A 131 -5.19 5.87 -20.79
C PRO A 131 -4.49 5.14 -21.94
N GLU A 132 -5.15 5.08 -23.10
CA GLU A 132 -4.45 4.70 -24.35
C GLU A 132 -3.28 5.66 -24.64
N SER A 133 -3.39 6.93 -24.24
CA SER A 133 -2.34 7.94 -24.39
C SER A 133 -1.27 7.92 -23.31
N LEU A 134 -1.58 7.54 -22.07
CA LEU A 134 -0.58 7.40 -20.99
C LEU A 134 0.16 6.08 -21.12
N PHE A 135 -0.47 4.98 -21.56
CA PHE A 135 0.24 3.71 -21.77
C PHE A 135 1.23 3.85 -22.93
N LEU A 136 0.82 4.42 -24.07
CA LEU A 136 1.74 4.72 -25.17
C LEU A 136 2.77 5.80 -24.81
N ALA A 137 2.41 6.83 -24.04
CA ALA A 137 3.39 7.82 -23.57
C ALA A 137 4.33 7.25 -22.50
N LEU A 138 3.87 6.33 -21.65
CA LEU A 138 4.70 5.62 -20.68
C LEU A 138 5.65 4.69 -21.43
N ASP A 139 5.20 3.91 -22.41
CA ASP A 139 6.06 3.08 -23.24
C ASP A 139 7.10 3.91 -24.00
N PHE A 140 6.72 5.08 -24.53
CA PHE A 140 7.64 6.00 -25.20
C PHE A 140 8.62 6.68 -24.22
N LEU A 141 8.18 7.03 -23.02
CA LEU A 141 9.02 7.60 -21.96
C LEU A 141 10.00 6.55 -21.42
N VAL A 142 9.53 5.33 -21.21
CA VAL A 142 10.31 4.14 -20.81
C VAL A 142 11.36 3.81 -21.87
N TRP A 143 11.01 3.93 -23.16
CA TRP A 143 11.97 3.79 -24.27
C TRP A 143 13.13 4.79 -24.19
N LYS A 144 12.86 6.03 -23.80
CA LYS A 144 13.89 7.07 -23.61
C LYS A 144 14.73 6.87 -22.34
N ILE A 145 14.16 6.24 -21.32
CA ILE A 145 14.75 6.03 -19.98
C ILE A 145 15.41 4.64 -19.85
N TRP A 146 15.28 3.78 -20.88
CA TRP A 146 15.90 2.47 -21.02
C TRP A 146 17.31 2.29 -20.42
N PRO A 147 18.30 3.19 -20.63
CA PRO A 147 19.65 3.02 -20.05
C PRO A 147 19.69 3.05 -18.52
N LEU A 148 18.66 3.60 -17.86
CA LEU A 148 18.55 3.62 -16.39
C LEU A 148 17.92 2.34 -15.84
N GLY A 149 17.40 1.44 -16.69
CA GLY A 149 16.75 0.20 -16.26
C GLY A 149 17.64 -0.69 -15.39
N HIS A 150 18.94 -0.80 -15.71
CA HIS A 150 19.89 -1.57 -14.90
C HIS A 150 20.11 -0.96 -13.50
N VAL A 151 20.22 0.37 -13.41
CA VAL A 151 20.38 1.09 -12.13
C VAL A 151 19.13 0.94 -11.26
N VAL A 152 17.94 1.07 -11.88
CA VAL A 152 16.66 0.86 -11.19
C VAL A 152 16.53 -0.60 -10.75
N HIS A 153 16.92 -1.56 -11.59
CA HIS A 153 16.89 -2.98 -11.25
C HIS A 153 17.81 -3.30 -10.06
N GLU A 154 19.06 -2.81 -10.05
CA GLU A 154 19.96 -2.98 -8.90
C GLU A 154 19.44 -2.32 -7.62
N PHE A 155 18.97 -1.07 -7.73
CA PHE A 155 18.39 -0.36 -6.59
C PHE A 155 17.18 -1.11 -6.03
N MET A 156 16.26 -1.52 -6.89
CA MET A 156 15.05 -2.23 -6.49
C MET A 156 15.34 -3.62 -5.96
N ASN A 157 16.29 -4.36 -6.56
CA ASN A 157 16.68 -5.68 -6.10
C ASN A 157 17.33 -5.65 -4.72
N ALA A 158 17.96 -4.53 -4.32
CA ALA A 158 18.46 -4.35 -2.96
C ALA A 158 17.34 -4.38 -1.90
N PHE A 159 16.08 -4.17 -2.30
CA PHE A 159 14.91 -4.18 -1.42
C PHE A 159 13.99 -5.39 -1.64
N THR A 160 14.24 -6.24 -2.64
CA THR A 160 13.46 -7.48 -2.87
C THR A 160 13.89 -8.61 -1.93
N ASP A 161 12.92 -9.40 -1.47
CA ASP A 161 13.16 -10.60 -0.66
C ASP A 161 13.16 -11.86 -1.53
N HIS A 162 13.63 -12.99 -0.99
CA HIS A 162 13.59 -14.32 -1.63
C HIS A 162 12.17 -14.80 -2.03
N ARG A 163 11.13 -14.10 -1.59
CA ARG A 163 9.73 -14.34 -1.92
C ARG A 163 9.24 -13.52 -3.12
N ASP A 164 9.94 -12.43 -3.45
CA ASP A 164 9.68 -11.65 -4.65
C ASP A 164 10.30 -12.43 -5.81
N SER A 165 9.43 -12.99 -6.66
CA SER A 165 9.86 -13.67 -7.88
C SER A 165 10.52 -12.65 -8.83
N ASP A 166 11.40 -13.10 -9.74
CA ASP A 166 12.13 -12.27 -10.72
C ASP A 166 11.24 -11.33 -11.58
N VAL A 167 9.91 -11.48 -11.50
CA VAL A 167 8.92 -10.86 -12.39
C VAL A 167 8.27 -9.60 -11.79
N LEU A 168 8.21 -9.40 -10.45
CA LEU A 168 7.58 -8.21 -9.85
C LEU A 168 8.02 -7.93 -8.40
N ILE A 169 8.20 -6.66 -8.02
CA ILE A 169 8.47 -6.25 -6.62
C ILE A 169 7.15 -6.20 -5.85
N VAL A 170 6.59 -7.38 -5.63
CA VAL A 170 5.23 -7.57 -5.10
C VAL A 170 5.09 -7.03 -3.68
N SER A 171 6.13 -7.11 -2.86
CA SER A 171 6.04 -6.78 -1.43
C SER A 171 5.75 -5.30 -1.12
N HIS A 172 6.38 -4.35 -1.84
CA HIS A 172 6.18 -2.91 -1.61
C HIS A 172 4.89 -2.40 -2.26
N PHE A 173 4.61 -2.89 -3.46
CA PHE A 173 3.38 -2.60 -4.18
C PHE A 173 2.15 -3.11 -3.41
N SER A 174 2.19 -4.35 -2.91
CA SER A 174 1.09 -4.93 -2.13
C SER A 174 0.86 -4.20 -0.81
N LEU A 175 1.90 -3.72 -0.12
CA LEU A 175 1.74 -2.92 1.10
C LEU A 175 1.06 -1.58 0.81
N LEU A 176 1.53 -0.86 -0.21
CA LEU A 176 0.97 0.43 -0.60
C LEU A 176 -0.49 0.26 -1.05
N LEU A 177 -0.74 -0.73 -1.90
CA LEU A 177 -2.07 -1.06 -2.39
C LEU A 177 -3.00 -1.54 -1.26
N GLY A 178 -2.49 -2.35 -0.34
CA GLY A 178 -3.21 -2.83 0.84
C GLY A 178 -3.63 -1.72 1.81
N CYS A 179 -2.86 -0.63 1.87
CA CYS A 179 -3.24 0.59 2.60
C CYS A 179 -4.24 1.46 1.82
N ALA A 180 -4.05 1.60 0.51
CA ALA A 180 -4.85 2.49 -0.34
C ALA A 180 -6.25 1.94 -0.64
N LEU A 181 -6.38 0.64 -0.93
CA LEU A 181 -7.64 0.03 -1.37
C LEU A 181 -8.78 0.18 -0.34
N PRO A 182 -8.62 -0.17 0.96
CA PRO A 182 -9.68 0.02 1.93
C PRO A 182 -10.14 1.47 2.05
N LYS A 183 -9.21 2.43 1.91
CA LYS A 183 -9.53 3.86 1.93
C LYS A 183 -10.35 4.28 0.71
N TRP A 184 -9.94 3.88 -0.50
CA TRP A 184 -10.69 4.19 -1.71
C TRP A 184 -12.06 3.51 -1.76
N LEU A 185 -12.17 2.29 -1.23
CA LEU A 185 -13.45 1.58 -1.14
C LEU A 185 -14.38 2.19 -0.08
N SER A 186 -13.84 2.85 0.94
CA SER A 186 -14.62 3.52 1.99
C SER A 186 -15.33 4.81 1.54
N LEU A 187 -15.21 5.20 0.26
CA LEU A 187 -15.87 6.37 -0.30
C LEU A 187 -17.40 6.27 -0.09
N GLY A 188 -17.93 7.13 0.79
CA GLY A 188 -19.37 7.19 1.10
C GLY A 188 -19.80 6.47 2.38
N LEU A 189 -18.90 5.79 3.09
CA LEU A 189 -19.19 5.09 4.36
C LEU A 189 -18.89 5.98 5.58
N ASN A 190 -19.73 6.98 5.83
CA ASN A 190 -19.52 7.91 6.96
C ASN A 190 -19.87 7.32 8.34
N ASP A 191 -20.70 6.28 8.38
CA ASP A 191 -21.17 5.67 9.64
C ASP A 191 -20.16 4.70 10.27
N ARG A 192 -19.07 4.40 9.55
CA ARG A 192 -18.07 3.40 9.96
C ARG A 192 -16.65 3.97 9.91
N PRO A 193 -16.22 4.71 10.95
CA PRO A 193 -15.00 5.52 10.92
C PRO A 193 -13.70 4.72 10.79
N LEU A 194 -13.67 3.44 11.21
CA LEU A 194 -12.46 2.61 11.19
C LEU A 194 -12.15 1.97 9.83
N VAL A 195 -13.14 1.90 8.93
CA VAL A 195 -13.04 1.25 7.62
C VAL A 195 -11.85 1.75 6.77
N PRO A 196 -11.61 3.07 6.61
CA PRO A 196 -10.46 3.57 5.85
C PRO A 196 -9.09 3.21 6.45
N PHE A 197 -9.05 2.80 7.73
CA PHE A 197 -7.82 2.44 8.42
C PHE A 197 -7.49 0.95 8.33
N ALA A 198 -8.35 0.12 7.74
CA ALA A 198 -8.21 -1.34 7.74
C ALA A 198 -6.83 -1.80 7.28
N GLY A 199 -6.29 -1.22 6.21
CA GLY A 199 -4.94 -1.56 5.71
C GLY A 199 -3.81 -1.14 6.65
N ILE A 200 -3.89 0.07 7.20
CA ILE A 200 -2.87 0.60 8.13
C ILE A 200 -2.88 -0.19 9.45
N LEU A 201 -4.07 -0.56 9.94
CA LEU A 201 -4.22 -1.32 11.17
C LEU A 201 -3.76 -2.76 11.01
N SER A 202 -4.16 -3.45 9.94
CA SER A 202 -3.81 -4.86 9.73
C SER A 202 -2.34 -5.05 9.34
N LEU A 203 -1.84 -4.34 8.32
CA LEU A 203 -0.46 -4.48 7.84
C LEU A 203 0.54 -3.70 8.69
N GLY A 204 0.14 -2.52 9.13
CA GLY A 204 1.03 -1.63 9.86
C GLY A 204 1.19 -2.07 11.31
N ILE A 205 0.09 -2.03 12.06
CA ILE A 205 0.10 -2.31 13.51
C ILE A 205 0.10 -3.82 13.80
N GLY A 206 -0.92 -4.53 13.29
CA GLY A 206 -1.15 -5.94 13.60
C GLY A 206 0.01 -6.84 13.18
N ASP A 207 0.38 -6.79 11.90
CA ASP A 207 1.44 -7.61 11.33
C ASP A 207 2.84 -7.30 11.93
N THR A 208 3.12 -6.03 12.23
CA THR A 208 4.36 -5.63 12.94
C THR A 208 4.40 -6.20 14.34
N MET A 209 3.35 -5.99 15.14
CA MET A 209 3.32 -6.45 16.53
C MET A 209 3.31 -7.97 16.62
N ALA A 210 2.61 -8.66 15.72
CA ALA A 210 2.61 -10.10 15.66
C ALA A 210 4.00 -10.67 15.37
N SER A 211 4.72 -10.04 14.44
CA SER A 211 6.06 -10.49 14.06
C SER A 211 7.14 -10.16 15.09
N VAL A 212 7.10 -8.95 15.69
CA VAL A 212 8.09 -8.51 16.69
C VAL A 212 7.93 -9.29 17.99
N VAL A 213 6.70 -9.42 18.50
CA VAL A 213 6.42 -10.18 19.72
C VAL A 213 6.62 -11.66 19.47
N GLY A 214 6.16 -12.18 18.33
CA GLY A 214 6.35 -13.57 17.96
C GLY A 214 7.83 -13.96 17.83
N HIS A 215 8.68 -13.06 17.32
CA HIS A 215 10.12 -13.29 17.26
C HIS A 215 10.80 -13.24 18.64
N LYS A 216 10.42 -12.28 19.50
CA LYS A 216 11.10 -12.06 20.79
C LYS A 216 10.60 -12.99 21.91
N TYR A 217 9.31 -13.32 21.92
CA TYR A 217 8.64 -14.01 23.02
C TYR A 217 7.82 -15.23 22.57
N GLY A 218 7.82 -15.58 21.28
CA GLY A 218 7.02 -16.67 20.75
C GLY A 218 7.56 -18.04 21.16
N VAL A 219 6.72 -18.83 21.84
CA VAL A 219 7.04 -20.20 22.28
C VAL A 219 6.13 -21.18 21.55
N LEU A 220 4.83 -20.95 21.56
CA LEU A 220 3.82 -21.81 20.97
C LEU A 220 3.62 -21.47 19.49
N ARG A 221 3.95 -22.42 18.61
CA ARG A 221 3.78 -22.28 17.15
C ARG A 221 2.45 -22.84 16.68
N TRP A 222 1.83 -22.16 15.72
CA TRP A 222 0.58 -22.63 15.08
C TRP A 222 0.77 -23.92 14.27
N SER A 223 1.95 -24.11 13.70
CA SER A 223 2.30 -25.30 12.92
C SER A 223 3.72 -25.75 13.26
N LYS A 224 3.96 -27.07 13.26
CA LYS A 224 5.26 -27.68 13.54
C LYS A 224 6.37 -27.19 12.58
N SER A 225 6.01 -26.77 11.38
CA SER A 225 6.93 -26.21 10.36
C SER A 225 6.83 -24.68 10.22
N GLY A 226 5.86 -24.06 10.89
CA GLY A 226 5.55 -22.64 10.74
C GLY A 226 6.42 -21.71 11.58
N LYS A 227 6.62 -20.48 11.11
CA LYS A 227 7.29 -19.40 11.87
C LYS A 227 6.33 -18.55 12.71
N LYS A 228 5.02 -18.71 12.52
CA LYS A 228 3.97 -17.94 13.20
C LYS A 228 3.68 -18.53 14.58
N THR A 229 3.51 -17.68 15.57
CA THR A 229 3.31 -18.06 16.98
C THR A 229 2.00 -17.53 17.53
N ILE A 230 1.44 -18.25 18.49
CA ILE A 230 0.18 -17.87 19.15
C ILE A 230 0.37 -16.55 19.90
N GLU A 231 1.51 -16.36 20.57
CA GLU A 231 1.84 -15.13 21.29
C GLU A 231 1.97 -13.93 20.32
N GLY A 232 2.53 -14.17 19.14
CA GLY A 232 2.56 -13.18 18.06
C GLY A 232 1.15 -12.80 17.63
N THR A 233 0.31 -13.76 17.25
CA THR A 233 -1.07 -13.48 16.83
C THR A 233 -1.87 -12.76 17.92
N ALA A 234 -1.74 -13.15 19.19
CA ALA A 234 -2.37 -12.47 20.32
C ALA A 234 -1.88 -11.02 20.46
N ALA A 235 -0.59 -10.76 20.29
CA ALA A 235 -0.03 -9.41 20.29
C ALA A 235 -0.53 -8.57 19.11
N GLY A 236 -0.66 -9.15 17.92
CA GLY A 236 -1.26 -8.51 16.75
C GLY A 236 -2.70 -8.08 17.04
N ILE A 237 -3.55 -9.00 17.48
CA ILE A 237 -4.97 -8.74 17.81
C ILE A 237 -5.10 -7.66 18.88
N THR A 238 -4.37 -7.79 19.99
CA THR A 238 -4.44 -6.83 21.10
C THR A 238 -3.95 -5.45 20.70
N SER A 239 -2.86 -5.35 19.92
CA SER A 239 -2.36 -4.05 19.44
C SER A 239 -3.34 -3.33 18.52
N VAL A 240 -4.02 -4.05 17.63
CA VAL A 240 -5.05 -3.48 16.75
C VAL A 240 -6.26 -3.04 17.56
N LEU A 241 -6.73 -3.83 18.53
CA LEU A 241 -7.82 -3.44 19.42
C LEU A 241 -7.51 -2.18 20.22
N VAL A 242 -6.30 -2.09 20.79
CA VAL A 242 -5.83 -0.90 21.50
C VAL A 242 -5.82 0.30 20.56
N MET A 243 -5.28 0.16 19.35
CA MET A 243 -5.26 1.25 18.37
C MET A 243 -6.67 1.70 17.97
N CYS A 244 -7.59 0.77 17.72
CA CYS A 244 -8.99 1.10 17.45
C CYS A 244 -9.66 1.83 18.63
N SER A 245 -9.37 1.42 19.87
CA SER A 245 -9.90 2.08 21.06
C SER A 245 -9.40 3.51 21.25
N VAL A 246 -8.22 3.85 20.73
CA VAL A 246 -7.66 5.21 20.72
C VAL A 246 -8.20 6.03 19.54
N LEU A 247 -8.33 5.41 18.36
CA LEU A 247 -8.82 6.08 17.15
C LEU A 247 -10.30 6.45 17.23
N LEU A 248 -11.15 5.58 17.81
CA LEU A 248 -12.58 5.81 17.88
C LEU A 248 -12.95 7.12 18.63
N PRO A 249 -12.42 7.41 19.84
CA PRO A 249 -12.64 8.69 20.51
C PRO A 249 -12.08 9.89 19.75
N LEU A 250 -10.90 9.73 19.12
CA LEU A 250 -10.29 10.78 18.32
C LEU A 250 -11.20 11.17 17.14
N MET A 251 -11.84 10.19 16.50
CA MET A 251 -12.79 10.43 15.42
C MET A 251 -14.16 10.89 15.90
N ALA A 252 -14.60 10.44 17.07
CA ALA A 252 -15.81 10.97 17.71
C ALA A 252 -15.66 12.48 17.98
N SER A 253 -14.46 12.93 18.36
CA SER A 253 -14.17 14.35 18.58
C SER A 253 -14.23 15.21 17.31
N THR A 254 -14.06 14.59 16.12
CA THR A 254 -14.18 15.25 14.82
C THR A 254 -15.58 15.18 14.20
N GLY A 255 -16.57 14.65 14.94
CA GLY A 255 -17.98 14.67 14.56
C GLY A 255 -18.50 13.40 13.88
N TYR A 256 -17.74 12.29 13.88
CA TYR A 256 -18.23 11.00 13.38
C TYR A 256 -19.23 10.37 14.37
N ILE A 257 -20.35 9.85 13.86
CA ILE A 257 -21.36 9.15 14.66
C ILE A 257 -20.79 7.77 15.06
N LEU A 258 -20.71 7.52 16.36
CA LEU A 258 -20.15 6.27 16.92
C LEU A 258 -21.18 5.13 16.80
N SER A 259 -21.42 4.65 15.58
CA SER A 259 -22.30 3.50 15.30
C SER A 259 -21.55 2.16 15.25
N GLN A 260 -20.33 2.10 15.80
CA GLN A 260 -19.52 0.88 15.71
C GLN A 260 -19.80 -0.07 16.87
N HIS A 261 -20.32 -1.25 16.57
CA HIS A 261 -20.52 -2.30 17.56
C HIS A 261 -19.17 -2.93 17.96
N TRP A 262 -18.83 -2.84 19.25
CA TRP A 262 -17.60 -3.44 19.81
C TRP A 262 -17.48 -4.94 19.56
N LEU A 263 -18.60 -5.67 19.51
CA LEU A 263 -18.61 -7.11 19.24
C LEU A 263 -18.26 -7.41 17.77
N SER A 264 -18.78 -6.64 16.81
CA SER A 264 -18.39 -6.76 15.39
C SER A 264 -16.91 -6.42 15.22
N LEU A 265 -16.43 -5.37 15.88
CA LEU A 265 -15.01 -5.00 15.86
C LEU A 265 -14.11 -6.11 16.43
N LEU A 266 -14.46 -6.68 17.59
CA LEU A 266 -13.71 -7.78 18.20
C LEU A 266 -13.65 -8.99 17.26
N LEU A 267 -14.78 -9.36 16.66
CA LEU A 267 -14.85 -10.45 15.70
C LEU A 267 -14.02 -10.16 14.44
N ALA A 268 -14.11 -8.94 13.89
CA ALA A 268 -13.35 -8.53 12.72
C ALA A 268 -11.83 -8.61 12.95
N VAL A 269 -11.35 -8.07 14.08
CA VAL A 269 -9.92 -8.07 14.41
C VAL A 269 -9.41 -9.49 14.70
N THR A 270 -10.19 -10.29 15.42
CA THR A 270 -9.80 -11.68 15.74
C THR A 270 -9.75 -12.56 14.50
N VAL A 271 -10.75 -12.48 13.61
CA VAL A 271 -10.77 -13.23 12.36
C VAL A 271 -9.61 -12.80 11.44
N SER A 272 -9.36 -11.49 11.32
CA SER A 272 -8.22 -10.98 10.54
C SER A 272 -6.86 -11.43 11.10
N GLY A 273 -6.68 -11.39 12.42
CA GLY A 273 -5.47 -11.86 13.09
C GLY A 273 -5.24 -13.36 12.95
N LEU A 274 -6.30 -14.18 13.03
CA LEU A 274 -6.20 -15.61 12.76
C LEU A 274 -5.85 -15.87 11.29
N LEU A 275 -6.44 -15.13 10.36
CA LEU A 275 -6.14 -15.25 8.93
C LEU A 275 -4.66 -14.93 8.65
N GLU A 276 -4.07 -13.94 9.31
CA GLU A 276 -2.63 -13.63 9.27
C GLU A 276 -1.76 -14.81 9.75
N ALA A 277 -2.23 -15.56 10.74
CA ALA A 277 -1.51 -16.71 11.26
C ALA A 277 -1.50 -17.90 10.29
N TYR A 278 -2.56 -18.06 9.49
CA TYR A 278 -2.72 -19.18 8.55
C TYR A 278 -2.26 -18.88 7.11
N THR A 279 -2.26 -17.62 6.69
CA THR A 279 -1.88 -17.23 5.33
C THR A 279 -0.38 -16.93 5.22
N THR A 280 0.24 -17.29 4.08
CA THR A 280 1.70 -17.23 3.91
C THR A 280 2.20 -16.49 2.67
N GLN A 281 1.38 -16.35 1.61
CA GLN A 281 1.84 -15.89 0.29
C GLN A 281 1.22 -14.57 -0.22
N LEU A 282 0.06 -14.13 0.29
CA LEU A 282 -0.64 -12.92 -0.19
C LEU A 282 -1.28 -12.11 0.95
N ASP A 283 -0.65 -12.14 2.11
CA ASP A 283 -1.12 -11.47 3.33
C ASP A 283 -1.27 -9.95 3.15
N ASN A 284 -0.33 -9.31 2.46
CA ASN A 284 -0.28 -7.85 2.33
C ASN A 284 -1.38 -7.20 1.47
N ALA A 285 -2.05 -7.95 0.59
CA ALA A 285 -3.16 -7.41 -0.22
C ALA A 285 -4.51 -7.99 0.22
N PHE A 286 -4.53 -9.26 0.63
CA PHE A 286 -5.77 -9.97 0.95
C PHE A 286 -6.31 -9.63 2.35
N ILE A 287 -5.46 -9.61 3.37
CA ILE A 287 -5.89 -9.39 4.76
C ILE A 287 -6.55 -8.02 4.95
N PRO A 288 -6.03 -6.91 4.39
CA PRO A 288 -6.68 -5.61 4.46
C PRO A 288 -8.11 -5.60 3.90
N LEU A 289 -8.33 -6.31 2.80
CA LEU A 289 -9.64 -6.38 2.15
C LEU A 289 -10.64 -7.21 2.96
N VAL A 290 -10.18 -8.33 3.52
CA VAL A 290 -11.02 -9.13 4.42
C VAL A 290 -11.34 -8.33 5.68
N PHE A 291 -10.35 -7.67 6.28
CA PHE A 291 -10.58 -6.85 7.47
C PHE A 291 -11.53 -5.68 7.16
N TYR A 292 -11.36 -5.01 6.03
CA TYR A 292 -12.31 -4.01 5.51
C TYR A 292 -13.73 -4.58 5.40
N SER A 293 -13.90 -5.75 4.78
CA SER A 293 -15.23 -6.35 4.62
C SER A 293 -15.89 -6.69 5.94
N LEU A 294 -15.11 -7.14 6.94
CA LEU A 294 -15.61 -7.46 8.26
C LEU A 294 -16.00 -6.20 9.05
N LEU A 295 -15.24 -5.10 8.90
CA LEU A 295 -15.64 -3.81 9.46
C LEU A 295 -16.89 -3.23 8.79
N CYS A 296 -17.20 -3.68 7.57
CA CYS A 296 -18.41 -3.32 6.84
C CYS A 296 -19.64 -4.19 7.18
N LEU A 297 -19.54 -5.10 8.15
CA LEU A 297 -20.69 -5.86 8.68
C LEU A 297 -21.11 -5.25 10.03
#